data_AF-A0A529VJD8-F1
#
_entry.id   AF-A0A529VJD8-F1
#
_cell.length_a   1.000
_cell.length_b   1.000
_cell.length_c   1.000
_cell.angle_alpha   90.00
_cell.angle_beta   90.00
_cell.angle_gamma   90.00
#
_symmetry.space_group_name_H-M   'P 1'
#
loop_
_entity.id
_entity.type
_entity.pdbx_description
1 polymer ?
#
loop_
_entity_poly.entity_id
_entity_poly.type
_entity_poly.pdbx_seq_one_letter_code
_entity_poly.pdbx_strand_id
1 'polypeptide(L)'
;IFATIATFPDQPADLESDLVAFAVRMNRNCICNRDGRFLRKLIQAEGERYPELFAEWREQGPGRTWSALAARFARLAYAGHLSIDDPDVAARQFLALVNAELQITFMLGGMPTEDEVLR
;
A
#
# COMPACT_ATOMS: atom_id res chain seq x y z
N ILE A 1 -5.51 -4.05 -7.95
CA ILE A 1 -4.34 -4.37 -7.09
C ILE A 1 -3.24 -5.10 -7.85
N PHE A 2 -3.46 -6.31 -8.40
CA PHE A 2 -2.42 -7.09 -9.09
C PHE A 2 -1.76 -6.33 -10.27
N ALA A 3 -2.57 -5.67 -11.11
CA ALA A 3 -2.05 -4.84 -12.19
C ALA A 3 -1.14 -3.71 -11.68
N THR A 4 -1.50 -3.06 -10.58
CA THR A 4 -0.65 -2.03 -9.96
C THR A 4 0.65 -2.63 -9.42
N ILE A 5 0.59 -3.75 -8.68
CA ILE A 5 1.79 -4.46 -8.18
C ILE A 5 2.72 -4.86 -9.33
N ALA A 6 2.18 -5.25 -10.48
CA ALA A 6 2.97 -5.59 -11.65
C ALA A 6 3.82 -4.42 -12.18
N THR A 7 3.42 -3.17 -11.91
CA THR A 7 4.17 -1.96 -12.29
C THR A 7 5.28 -1.57 -11.32
N PHE A 8 5.57 -2.39 -10.30
CA PHE A 8 6.69 -2.15 -9.39
C PHE A 8 8.03 -2.35 -10.12
N PRO A 9 9.04 -1.48 -9.91
CA PRO A 9 10.32 -1.54 -10.63
C PRO A 9 11.07 -2.86 -10.42
N ASP A 10 11.76 -3.32 -11.46
CA ASP A 10 12.56 -4.55 -11.45
C ASP A 10 14.00 -4.29 -11.88
N GLN A 11 14.20 -3.46 -12.91
CA GLN A 11 15.52 -2.98 -13.36
C GLN A 11 15.46 -1.45 -13.59
N PRO A 12 15.39 -0.67 -12.51
CA PRO A 12 15.21 0.77 -12.60
C PRO A 12 16.48 1.46 -13.11
N ALA A 13 16.32 2.40 -14.03
CA ALA A 13 17.36 3.38 -14.37
C ALA A 13 17.40 4.52 -13.34
N ASP A 14 16.23 4.90 -12.82
CA ASP A 14 16.04 5.84 -11.72
C ASP A 14 15.03 5.24 -10.74
N LEU A 15 15.55 4.65 -9.66
CA LEU A 15 14.74 3.92 -8.69
C LEU A 15 13.79 4.84 -7.92
N GLU A 16 14.21 6.05 -7.59
CA GLU A 16 13.39 6.99 -6.83
C GLU A 16 12.16 7.38 -7.65
N SER A 17 12.38 7.82 -8.89
CA SER A 17 11.30 8.19 -9.82
C SER A 17 10.32 7.03 -10.06
N ASP A 18 10.84 5.80 -10.25
CA ASP A 18 10.00 4.63 -10.47
C ASP A 18 9.16 4.24 -9.24
N LEU A 19 9.73 4.34 -8.03
CA LEU A 19 9.01 4.09 -6.78
C LEU A 19 7.95 5.15 -6.51
N VAL A 20 8.23 6.42 -6.78
CA VAL A 20 7.23 7.52 -6.69
C VAL A 20 6.10 7.27 -7.68
N ALA A 21 6.41 6.94 -8.94
CA ALA A 21 5.39 6.64 -9.94
C ALA A 21 4.54 5.41 -9.55
N PHE A 22 5.15 4.40 -8.93
CA PHE A 22 4.43 3.27 -8.36
C PHE A 22 3.51 3.68 -7.20
N ALA A 23 3.99 4.50 -6.27
CA ALA A 23 3.22 5.02 -5.15
C ALA A 23 1.96 5.76 -5.62
N VAL A 24 2.09 6.66 -6.61
CA VAL A 24 0.96 7.37 -7.21
C VAL A 24 -0.07 6.40 -7.82
N ARG A 25 0.38 5.38 -8.55
CA ARG A 25 -0.52 4.33 -9.09
C ARG A 25 -1.20 3.53 -7.98
N MET A 26 -0.50 3.28 -6.88
CA MET A 26 -1.05 2.61 -5.70
C MET A 26 -2.14 3.45 -5.03
N ASN A 27 -1.89 4.75 -4.85
CA ASN A 27 -2.85 5.70 -4.32
C ASN A 27 -4.12 5.75 -5.18
N ARG A 28 -3.97 6.01 -6.48
CA ARG A 28 -5.08 6.11 -7.44
C ARG A 28 -5.92 4.82 -7.54
N ASN A 29 -5.26 3.69 -7.76
CA ASN A 29 -5.96 2.48 -8.21
C ASN A 29 -6.40 1.56 -7.07
N CYS A 30 -5.81 1.70 -5.87
CA CYS A 30 -5.99 0.73 -4.79
C CYS A 30 -6.40 1.38 -3.48
N ILE A 31 -5.70 2.44 -3.06
CA ILE A 31 -5.91 3.04 -1.73
C ILE A 31 -7.16 3.94 -1.72
N CYS A 32 -7.33 4.76 -2.75
CA CYS A 32 -8.45 5.70 -2.87
C CYS A 32 -9.71 5.07 -3.50
N ASN A 33 -9.77 3.75 -3.69
CA ASN A 33 -10.94 3.11 -4.28
C ASN A 33 -12.16 3.19 -3.34
N ARG A 34 -13.38 3.14 -3.92
CA ARG A 34 -14.62 3.32 -3.16
C ARG A 34 -14.82 2.26 -2.09
N ASP A 35 -14.56 1.01 -2.43
CA ASP A 35 -14.85 -0.14 -1.58
C ASP A 35 -13.92 -0.23 -0.38
N GLY A 36 -12.63 0.09 -0.56
CA GLY A 36 -11.62 0.12 0.49
C GLY A 36 -11.92 1.16 1.57
N ARG A 37 -12.55 2.28 1.21
CA ARG A 37 -12.99 3.29 2.20
C ARG A 37 -14.09 2.76 3.12
N PHE A 38 -15.15 2.19 2.53
CA PHE A 38 -16.24 1.62 3.31
C PHE A 38 -15.75 0.52 4.23
N LEU A 39 -14.87 -0.34 3.72
CA LEU A 39 -14.30 -1.42 4.50
C LEU A 39 -13.43 -0.92 5.66
N ARG A 40 -12.55 0.08 5.44
CA ARG A 40 -11.76 0.70 6.53
C ARG A 40 -12.63 1.32 7.61
N LYS A 41 -13.68 2.07 7.22
CA LYS A 41 -14.63 2.64 8.18
C LYS A 41 -15.35 1.56 8.98
N LEU A 42 -15.79 0.50 8.31
CA LEU A 42 -16.47 -0.62 8.95
C LEU A 42 -15.54 -1.34 9.94
N ILE A 43 -14.29 -1.59 9.55
CA ILE A 43 -13.26 -2.17 10.44
C ILE A 43 -12.99 -1.25 11.64
N GLN A 44 -12.93 0.07 11.43
CA GLN A 44 -12.66 1.00 12.54
C GLN A 44 -13.84 1.13 13.49
N ALA A 45 -15.08 1.03 12.99
CA ALA A 45 -16.29 1.10 13.81
C ALA A 45 -16.58 -0.22 14.55
N GLU A 46 -16.36 -1.37 13.89
CA GLU A 46 -16.85 -2.67 14.36
C GLU A 46 -15.72 -3.64 14.74
N GLY A 47 -14.47 -3.34 14.38
CA GLY A 47 -13.34 -4.29 14.51
C GLY A 47 -12.92 -4.60 15.94
N GLU A 48 -13.16 -3.69 16.89
CA GLU A 48 -12.96 -3.98 18.32
C GLU A 48 -14.03 -4.97 18.82
N ARG A 49 -15.26 -4.83 18.34
CA ARG A 49 -16.41 -5.63 18.79
C ARG A 49 -16.47 -7.01 18.13
N TYR A 50 -16.06 -7.10 16.86
CA TYR A 50 -16.12 -8.31 16.04
C TYR A 50 -14.78 -8.57 15.32
N PRO A 51 -13.69 -8.85 16.07
CA PRO A 51 -12.34 -8.99 15.48
C PRO A 51 -12.22 -10.15 14.48
N GLU A 52 -12.99 -11.22 14.68
CA GLU A 52 -13.03 -12.41 13.81
C GLU A 52 -13.68 -12.13 12.45
N LEU A 53 -14.62 -11.19 12.37
CA LEU A 53 -15.29 -10.79 11.13
C LEU A 53 -14.29 -10.28 10.08
N PHE A 54 -13.19 -9.70 10.53
CA PHE A 54 -12.17 -9.10 9.68
C PHE A 54 -10.86 -9.90 9.64
N ALA A 55 -10.82 -11.08 10.26
CA ALA A 55 -9.61 -11.92 10.31
C ALA A 55 -9.19 -12.36 8.91
N GLU A 56 -10.13 -12.87 8.11
CA GLU A 56 -9.87 -13.28 6.74
C GLU A 56 -9.48 -12.08 5.85
N TRP A 57 -10.12 -10.93 6.03
CA TRP A 57 -9.75 -9.72 5.31
C TRP A 57 -8.31 -9.29 5.63
N ARG A 58 -7.89 -9.35 6.91
CA ARG A 58 -6.53 -9.00 7.33
C ARG A 58 -5.48 -9.86 6.64
N GLU A 59 -5.71 -11.18 6.59
CA GLU A 59 -4.78 -12.14 6.00
C GLU A 59 -4.79 -12.10 4.47
N GLN A 60 -5.98 -12.14 3.86
CA GLN A 60 -6.14 -12.29 2.42
C GLN A 60 -6.16 -10.96 1.65
N GLY A 61 -6.42 -9.83 2.31
CA GLY A 61 -6.42 -8.49 1.73
C GLY A 61 -5.05 -7.81 1.83
N PRO A 62 -4.77 -7.02 2.89
CA PRO A 62 -3.48 -6.34 3.06
C PRO A 62 -2.31 -7.32 3.18
N GLY A 63 -2.48 -8.44 3.89
CA GLY A 63 -1.41 -9.43 4.10
C GLY A 63 -0.80 -9.94 2.79
N ARG A 64 -1.63 -10.39 1.84
CA ARG A 64 -1.15 -10.81 0.50
C ARG A 64 -0.49 -9.70 -0.29
N THR A 65 -1.00 -8.47 -0.18
CA THR A 65 -0.42 -7.30 -0.86
C THR A 65 0.97 -6.99 -0.31
N TRP A 66 1.16 -7.08 1.01
CA TRP A 66 2.45 -6.87 1.66
C TRP A 66 3.46 -7.92 1.25
N SER A 67 3.11 -9.21 1.30
CA SER A 67 4.05 -10.27 0.89
C SER A 67 4.44 -10.16 -0.58
N ALA A 68 3.50 -9.79 -1.47
CA ALA A 68 3.81 -9.58 -2.88
C ALA A 68 4.77 -8.40 -3.09
N LEU A 69 4.61 -7.32 -2.32
CA LEU A 69 5.49 -6.16 -2.38
C LEU A 69 6.87 -6.45 -1.77
N ALA A 70 6.91 -7.17 -0.64
CA ALA A 70 8.14 -7.63 0.01
C ALA A 70 8.99 -8.45 -0.96
N ALA A 71 8.38 -9.37 -1.71
CA ALA A 71 9.08 -10.14 -2.74
C ALA A 71 9.70 -9.25 -3.83
N ARG A 72 9.10 -8.10 -4.16
CA ARG A 72 9.67 -7.15 -5.13
C ARG A 72 10.82 -6.34 -4.53
N PHE A 73 10.70 -5.89 -3.29
CA PHE A 73 11.81 -5.26 -2.57
C PHE A 73 13.00 -6.20 -2.41
N ALA A 74 12.75 -7.48 -2.11
CA ALA A 74 13.79 -8.51 -2.04
C ALA A 74 14.53 -8.68 -3.37
N ARG A 75 13.83 -8.60 -4.51
CA ARG A 75 14.45 -8.64 -5.85
C ARG A 75 15.35 -7.43 -6.10
N LEU A 76 14.90 -6.22 -5.77
CA LEU A 76 15.72 -5.02 -5.88
C LEU A 76 16.96 -5.10 -5.00
N ALA A 77 16.82 -5.61 -3.77
CA ALA A 77 17.94 -5.81 -2.86
C ALA A 77 18.94 -6.84 -3.39
N TYR A 78 18.46 -7.98 -3.87
CA TYR A 78 19.29 -9.03 -4.48
C TYR A 78 20.03 -8.52 -5.72
N ALA A 79 19.39 -7.67 -6.53
CA ALA A 79 20.00 -7.06 -7.71
C ALA A 79 20.97 -5.90 -7.36
N GLY A 80 21.12 -5.54 -6.08
CA GLY A 80 22.01 -4.48 -5.63
C GLY A 80 21.46 -3.06 -5.82
N HIS A 81 20.18 -2.91 -6.16
CA HIS A 81 19.54 -1.60 -6.29
C HIS A 81 19.16 -0.97 -4.94
N LEU A 82 18.98 -1.80 -3.89
CA LEU A 82 18.66 -1.35 -2.53
C LEU A 82 19.45 -2.14 -1.49
N SER A 83 19.73 -1.52 -0.35
CA SER A 83 20.19 -2.22 0.85
C SER A 83 19.00 -2.33 1.82
N ILE A 84 18.53 -3.55 2.05
CA ILE A 84 17.35 -3.84 2.88
C ILE A 84 17.66 -5.07 3.75
N ASP A 85 17.54 -4.91 5.06
CA ASP A 85 17.72 -6.02 6.02
C ASP A 85 16.51 -6.96 6.02
N ASP A 86 15.30 -6.39 6.04
CA ASP A 86 14.03 -7.13 6.05
C ASP A 86 13.06 -6.55 4.99
N PRO A 87 12.85 -7.24 3.85
CA PRO A 87 11.94 -6.81 2.80
C PRO A 87 10.47 -6.70 3.22
N ASP A 88 10.02 -7.49 4.19
CA ASP A 88 8.65 -7.44 4.73
C ASP A 88 8.44 -6.20 5.60
N VAL A 89 9.46 -5.79 6.37
CA VAL A 89 9.45 -4.50 7.07
C VAL A 89 9.46 -3.34 6.07
N ALA A 90 10.37 -3.37 5.09
CA ALA A 90 10.50 -2.30 4.09
C ALA A 90 9.20 -2.11 3.29
N ALA A 91 8.54 -3.19 2.87
CA ALA A 91 7.26 -3.12 2.17
C ALA A 91 6.15 -2.47 3.01
N ARG A 92 6.06 -2.81 4.30
CA ARG A 92 5.09 -2.20 5.23
C ARG A 92 5.38 -0.73 5.49
N GLN A 93 6.65 -0.37 5.69
CA GLN A 93 7.07 1.01 5.89
C GLN A 93 6.79 1.87 4.65
N PHE A 94 7.16 1.37 3.47
CA PHE A 94 6.89 2.04 2.20
C PHE A 94 5.39 2.31 2.04
N LEU A 95 4.55 1.31 2.23
CA LEU A 95 3.10 1.50 2.13
C LEU A 95 2.55 2.43 3.22
N ALA A 96 3.08 2.39 4.44
CA ALA A 96 2.67 3.31 5.49
C ALA A 96 2.94 4.77 5.08
N LEU A 97 4.13 5.04 4.51
CA LEU A 97 4.51 6.36 3.99
C LEU A 97 3.63 6.79 2.82
N VAL A 98 3.40 5.92 1.84
CA VAL A 98 2.52 6.19 0.68
C VAL A 98 1.10 6.57 1.11
N ASN A 99 0.63 6.03 2.23
CA ASN A 99 -0.70 6.30 2.77
C ASN A 99 -0.76 7.50 3.74
N ALA A 100 0.38 8.00 4.23
CA ALA A 100 0.44 8.80 5.46
C ALA A 100 -0.44 10.06 5.39
N GLU A 101 -0.33 10.83 4.30
CA GLU A 101 -1.09 12.08 4.12
C GLU A 101 -2.59 11.84 3.90
N LEU A 102 -2.96 10.66 3.40
CA LEU A 102 -4.36 10.31 3.10
C LEU A 102 -5.12 9.81 4.33
N GLN A 103 -4.42 9.38 5.39
CA GLN A 103 -5.01 8.75 6.58
C GLN A 103 -6.08 9.63 7.23
N ILE A 104 -5.79 10.90 7.46
CA ILE A 104 -6.71 11.83 8.15
C ILE A 104 -7.98 12.03 7.31
N THR A 105 -7.82 12.28 6.02
CA THR A 105 -8.94 12.46 5.09
C THR A 105 -9.84 11.23 5.10
N PHE A 106 -9.28 10.02 5.07
CA PHE A 106 -10.08 8.79 5.17
C PHE A 106 -10.75 8.60 6.53
N MET A 107 -10.06 8.90 7.63
CA MET A 107 -10.59 8.80 8.99
C MET A 107 -11.81 9.70 9.19
N LEU A 108 -11.75 10.93 8.67
CA LEU A 108 -12.86 11.89 8.68
C LEU A 108 -13.93 11.58 7.63
N GLY A 109 -13.69 10.55 6.81
CA GLY A 109 -14.63 10.10 5.81
C GLY A 109 -14.70 10.93 4.53
N GLY A 110 -13.71 11.81 4.33
CA GLY A 110 -13.53 12.59 3.12
C GLY A 110 -12.96 11.77 1.96
N MET A 111 -12.86 12.45 0.82
CA MET A 111 -12.24 11.96 -0.39
C MET A 111 -10.96 12.77 -0.63
N PRO A 112 -9.80 12.13 -0.75
CA PRO A 112 -8.62 12.83 -1.22
C PRO A 112 -8.89 13.47 -2.57
N THR A 113 -8.53 14.75 -2.68
CA THR A 113 -8.45 15.49 -3.94
C THR A 113 -7.42 14.84 -4.87
N GLU A 114 -7.50 15.14 -6.16
CA GLU A 114 -6.51 14.60 -7.11
C GLU A 114 -5.08 15.02 -6.76
N ASP A 115 -4.91 16.24 -6.24
CA ASP A 115 -3.61 16.76 -5.78
C ASP A 115 -3.06 15.98 -4.58
N GLU A 116 -3.90 15.62 -3.61
CA GLU A 116 -3.49 14.79 -2.45
C GLU A 116 -3.14 13.36 -2.87
N VAL A 117 -3.73 12.85 -3.95
CA VAL A 117 -3.41 11.51 -4.48
C VAL A 117 -2.09 11.49 -5.27
N LEU A 118 -1.65 12.65 -5.76
CA LEU A 118 -0.44 12.83 -6.57
C LEU A 118 0.81 13.18 -5.75
N ARG A 119 0.65 13.63 -4.51
CA ARG A 119 1.73 13.82 -3.54
C ARG A 119 2.21 12.49 -2.98
#